data_AF-A0ABD1CZG9-F1
#
_entry.id   AF-A0ABD1CZG9-F1
#
_cell.length_a   1.000
_cell.length_b   1.000
_cell.length_c   1.000
_cell.angle_alpha   90.00
_cell.angle_beta   90.00
_cell.angle_gamma   90.00
#
_symmetry.space_group_name_H-M   'P 1'
#
loop_
_entity.id
_entity.type
_entity.pdbx_description
1 polymer ?
#
loop_
_entity_poly.entity_id
_entity_poly.type
_entity_poly.pdbx_seq_one_letter_code
_entity_poly.pdbx_strand_id
1 'polypeptide(L)'
;MSLAQTTIADDTGGGGGTSPARTGDGTCVWYGVCNVAGSPSLQTSQYCPYNGTARPVDDRTRDLLQVWCKHLLVDDAVTCCDAQQVDVLNQNVKLAANFLARCPSCMANLVRHMCDFTCSPQQSKFMEIKATEVNDKTKKEFITNIDLHITGQYMNGTYDSCSAVSSPSTGRRALDLMCGSWGASKCSARKWFTYMGTTEGNPYVPFQINYIEHDEPVVPAAEEQELVPLNPRVVPCSEKLDAKTPACSCVDCELSCPRPPPPSPPPQPFVIYGYDGYAVVMFVVFLVCSGLFVIGACLCQSGGNGAELLVDGDTLHADLRSAVGRRLAGGLSNNNSGDLGGTDREDSPLQSKRSSATWDGEQELRPHPSAIHGDDDGESGYFERLGAKTETALEKFFTAWGTTCASHPWIVLLLGLIFIVTMGFGITFLHVTTNPVELWASPNSRSRIERECFDAHFEPLYRIEQMIIRAENLSNVV
;
A
#
# COMPACT_ATOMS: atom_id res chain seq x y z
N MET A 1 -63.49 -25.21 31.41
CA MET A 1 -63.28 -25.80 30.07
C MET A 1 -62.15 -26.80 30.21
N SER A 2 -62.43 -28.06 29.91
CA SER A 2 -61.81 -29.25 30.51
C SER A 2 -60.35 -29.52 30.09
N LEU A 3 -59.58 -30.05 31.05
CA LEU A 3 -58.34 -30.81 30.91
C LEU A 3 -58.56 -32.14 30.17
N ALA A 4 -57.52 -32.67 29.51
CA ALA A 4 -57.15 -34.11 29.39
C ALA A 4 -55.87 -34.21 28.53
N GLN A 5 -54.71 -34.65 29.04
CA GLN A 5 -54.26 -36.01 29.43
C GLN A 5 -53.81 -36.91 28.27
N THR A 6 -52.59 -37.40 28.48
CA THR A 6 -51.81 -38.49 27.90
C THR A 6 -52.55 -39.83 27.83
N THR A 7 -52.29 -40.65 26.80
CA THR A 7 -52.18 -42.12 26.94
C THR A 7 -51.29 -42.75 25.86
N ILE A 8 -50.49 -43.71 26.34
CA ILE A 8 -49.61 -44.66 25.67
C ILE A 8 -50.44 -45.77 25.00
N ALA A 9 -49.97 -46.32 23.88
CA ALA A 9 -50.28 -47.68 23.47
C ALA A 9 -48.98 -48.37 22.99
N ASP A 10 -48.52 -49.28 23.84
CA ASP A 10 -47.50 -50.30 23.60
C ASP A 10 -48.19 -51.43 22.81
N ASP A 11 -47.55 -51.97 21.79
CA ASP A 11 -47.99 -53.21 21.16
C ASP A 11 -46.77 -54.06 20.79
N THR A 12 -46.45 -54.98 21.69
CA THR A 12 -45.53 -56.09 21.46
C THR A 12 -46.23 -57.17 20.64
N GLY A 13 -45.66 -57.53 19.48
CA GLY A 13 -46.09 -58.67 18.68
C GLY A 13 -45.02 -59.11 17.71
N GLY A 14 -44.26 -60.14 18.09
CA GLY A 14 -43.24 -60.75 17.24
C GLY A 14 -43.82 -61.48 16.03
N GLY A 15 -43.13 -61.37 14.90
CA GLY A 15 -43.36 -62.13 13.70
C GLY A 15 -42.13 -62.06 12.82
N GLY A 16 -41.33 -63.13 12.81
CA GLY A 16 -40.19 -63.28 11.92
C GLY A 16 -40.64 -63.19 10.47
N GLY A 17 -40.24 -62.12 9.79
CA GLY A 17 -40.29 -61.96 8.37
C GLY A 17 -38.98 -61.33 7.93
N THR A 18 -38.14 -62.09 7.25
CA THR A 18 -37.01 -61.57 6.48
C THR A 18 -37.57 -60.54 5.50
N SER A 19 -37.48 -59.26 5.85
CA SER A 19 -37.84 -58.16 4.96
C SER A 19 -36.75 -58.06 3.89
N PRO A 20 -37.09 -58.02 2.59
CA PRO A 20 -36.10 -57.82 1.55
C PRO A 20 -35.52 -56.41 1.74
N ALA A 21 -34.19 -56.31 1.67
CA ALA A 21 -33.49 -55.04 1.62
C ALA A 21 -34.13 -54.18 0.52
N ARG A 22 -34.58 -52.96 0.87
CA ARG A 22 -35.03 -51.97 -0.11
C ARG A 22 -33.87 -51.72 -1.08
N THR A 23 -33.95 -52.31 -2.28
CA THR A 23 -33.18 -51.87 -3.44
C THR A 23 -33.52 -50.41 -3.69
N GLY A 24 -32.59 -49.50 -3.40
CA GLY A 24 -32.79 -48.08 -3.66
C GLY A 24 -32.99 -47.85 -5.16
N ASP A 25 -33.98 -47.04 -5.52
CA ASP A 25 -34.38 -46.66 -6.89
C ASP A 25 -33.30 -45.85 -7.66
N GLY A 26 -32.05 -45.86 -7.18
CA GLY A 26 -30.94 -45.10 -7.74
C GLY A 26 -29.91 -46.01 -8.39
N THR A 27 -29.64 -45.76 -9.67
CA THR A 27 -28.63 -46.48 -10.46
C THR A 27 -27.30 -45.73 -10.37
N CYS A 28 -26.23 -46.48 -10.11
CA CYS A 28 -24.86 -45.99 -10.12
C CYS A 28 -24.29 -46.01 -11.54
N VAL A 29 -23.23 -45.23 -11.75
CA VAL A 29 -22.48 -45.20 -13.02
C VAL A 29 -21.13 -45.89 -12.89
N TRP A 30 -20.53 -45.85 -11.69
CA TRP A 30 -19.30 -46.56 -11.37
C TRP A 30 -19.33 -47.16 -9.97
N TYR A 31 -18.42 -48.09 -9.71
CA TYR A 31 -18.15 -48.62 -8.38
C TYR A 31 -16.76 -49.25 -8.30
N GLY A 32 -15.93 -48.77 -7.37
CA GLY A 32 -14.56 -49.24 -7.15
C GLY A 32 -13.51 -48.63 -8.09
N VAL A 33 -12.24 -48.89 -7.79
CA VAL A 33 -11.07 -48.40 -8.55
C VAL A 33 -10.49 -49.51 -9.43
N CYS A 34 -10.35 -49.24 -10.74
CA CYS A 34 -9.90 -50.24 -11.73
C CYS A 34 -8.53 -49.96 -12.33
N ASN A 35 -8.12 -48.69 -12.37
CA ASN A 35 -6.81 -48.30 -12.87
C ASN A 35 -6.20 -47.20 -11.98
N VAL A 36 -4.88 -47.23 -11.85
CA VAL A 36 -4.09 -46.17 -11.22
C VAL A 36 -3.00 -45.78 -12.22
N ALA A 37 -3.10 -44.56 -12.73
CA ALA A 37 -2.19 -43.99 -13.70
C ALA A 37 -1.35 -42.87 -13.08
N GLY A 38 -0.32 -42.39 -13.78
CA GLY A 38 0.51 -41.26 -13.33
C GLY A 38 1.88 -41.64 -12.75
N SER A 39 2.60 -40.62 -12.29
CA SER A 39 3.95 -40.75 -11.73
C SER A 39 3.89 -41.13 -10.25
N PRO A 40 4.98 -41.68 -9.65
CA PRO A 40 5.00 -42.05 -8.23
C PRO A 40 4.64 -40.91 -7.27
N SER A 41 4.87 -39.66 -7.68
CA SER A 41 4.57 -38.44 -6.93
C SER A 41 3.16 -37.89 -7.16
N LEU A 42 2.46 -38.31 -8.22
CA LEU A 42 1.11 -37.84 -8.56
C LEU A 42 0.36 -38.98 -9.26
N GLN A 43 -0.21 -39.86 -8.44
CA GLN A 43 -1.03 -40.98 -8.88
C GLN A 43 -2.48 -40.52 -9.05
N THR A 44 -3.07 -40.85 -10.20
CA THR A 44 -4.47 -40.61 -10.51
C THR A 44 -5.22 -41.94 -10.57
N SER A 45 -6.35 -42.03 -9.88
CA SER A 45 -7.18 -43.24 -9.86
C SER A 45 -8.37 -43.09 -10.79
N GLN A 46 -8.66 -44.13 -11.57
CA GLN A 46 -9.79 -44.20 -12.49
C GLN A 46 -10.74 -45.32 -12.08
N TYR A 47 -12.04 -45.04 -12.19
CA TYR A 47 -13.10 -45.89 -11.64
C TYR A 47 -13.57 -46.97 -12.62
N CYS A 48 -14.13 -48.04 -12.07
CA CYS A 48 -14.72 -49.14 -12.85
C CYS A 48 -16.15 -48.77 -13.30
N PRO A 49 -16.53 -49.02 -14.57
CA PRO A 49 -17.92 -48.87 -14.99
C PRO A 49 -18.82 -49.84 -14.22
N TYR A 50 -19.97 -49.36 -13.76
CA TYR A 50 -20.94 -50.14 -12.99
C TYR A 50 -22.34 -49.58 -13.15
N ASN A 51 -23.26 -50.39 -13.68
CA ASN A 51 -24.65 -49.99 -13.94
C ASN A 51 -25.64 -50.67 -12.98
N GLY A 52 -25.24 -50.89 -11.72
CA GLY A 52 -26.09 -51.51 -10.70
C GLY A 52 -26.65 -50.50 -9.70
N THR A 53 -27.44 -50.98 -8.73
CA THR A 53 -28.03 -50.14 -7.68
C THR A 53 -27.01 -49.71 -6.64
N ALA A 54 -27.30 -48.61 -5.95
CA ALA A 54 -26.52 -48.14 -4.81
C ALA A 54 -26.37 -49.23 -3.72
N ARG A 55 -25.20 -49.30 -3.10
CA ARG A 55 -24.85 -50.31 -2.10
C ARG A 55 -24.90 -49.74 -0.68
N PRO A 56 -25.25 -50.55 0.33
CA PRO A 56 -25.19 -50.10 1.71
C PRO A 56 -23.76 -49.75 2.10
N VAL A 57 -23.60 -48.68 2.88
CA VAL A 57 -22.30 -48.15 3.29
C VAL A 57 -21.69 -49.02 4.40
N ASP A 58 -20.51 -49.60 4.16
CA ASP A 58 -19.69 -50.28 5.18
C ASP A 58 -19.20 -49.30 6.27
N ASP A 59 -18.94 -49.80 7.49
CA ASP A 59 -18.47 -48.98 8.62
C ASP A 59 -17.24 -48.11 8.27
N ARG A 60 -16.26 -48.69 7.57
CA ARG A 60 -15.07 -47.96 7.12
C ARG A 60 -15.41 -46.82 6.14
N THR A 61 -16.33 -47.08 5.22
CA THR A 61 -16.76 -46.08 4.23
C THR A 61 -17.53 -44.96 4.93
N ARG A 62 -18.35 -45.30 5.93
CA ARG A 62 -19.08 -44.34 6.76
C ARG A 62 -18.13 -43.38 7.49
N ASP A 63 -17.10 -43.89 8.15
CA ASP A 63 -16.12 -43.07 8.86
C ASP A 63 -15.39 -42.10 7.92
N LEU A 64 -15.01 -42.56 6.72
CA LEU A 64 -14.33 -41.74 5.74
C LEU A 64 -15.24 -40.65 5.13
N LEU A 65 -16.52 -40.97 4.87
CA LEU A 65 -17.50 -40.02 4.37
C LEU A 65 -17.86 -38.95 5.41
N GLN A 66 -17.79 -39.28 6.70
CA GLN A 66 -18.14 -38.37 7.79
C GLN A 66 -17.21 -37.16 7.89
N VAL A 67 -16.02 -37.22 7.28
CA VAL A 67 -15.04 -36.12 7.27
C VAL A 67 -15.56 -34.94 6.44
N TRP A 68 -15.98 -35.19 5.19
CA TRP A 68 -16.32 -34.14 4.22
C TRP A 68 -17.76 -34.25 3.67
N CYS A 69 -18.31 -35.45 3.55
CA CYS A 69 -19.56 -35.75 2.84
C CYS A 69 -20.70 -36.14 3.81
N LYS A 70 -20.82 -35.46 4.96
CA LYS A 70 -21.81 -35.79 6.00
C LYS A 70 -23.25 -35.83 5.49
N HIS A 71 -23.56 -35.07 4.45
CA HIS A 71 -24.89 -35.00 3.85
C HIS A 71 -25.34 -36.28 3.13
N LEU A 72 -24.42 -37.20 2.82
CA LEU A 72 -24.75 -38.50 2.23
C LEU A 72 -25.10 -39.56 3.29
N LEU A 73 -24.84 -39.27 4.57
CA LEU A 73 -25.01 -40.23 5.68
C LEU A 73 -26.37 -40.08 6.37
N VAL A 74 -27.46 -40.20 5.62
CA VAL A 74 -28.83 -40.29 6.17
C VAL A 74 -29.09 -41.75 6.62
N ASP A 75 -29.97 -41.98 7.60
CA ASP A 75 -30.25 -43.33 8.15
C ASP A 75 -30.47 -44.38 7.05
N ASP A 76 -29.86 -45.56 7.21
CA ASP A 76 -29.71 -46.60 6.16
C ASP A 76 -29.05 -46.12 4.86
N ALA A 77 -27.99 -45.31 4.98
CA ALA A 77 -27.23 -44.75 3.87
C ALA A 77 -26.80 -45.81 2.83
N VAL A 78 -27.18 -45.55 1.57
CA VAL A 78 -26.69 -46.25 0.38
C VAL A 78 -25.88 -45.28 -0.49
N THR A 79 -24.77 -45.74 -1.05
CA THR A 79 -23.88 -44.92 -1.89
C THR A 79 -23.39 -45.70 -3.11
N CYS A 80 -22.91 -44.96 -4.10
CA CYS A 80 -22.28 -45.51 -5.31
C CYS A 80 -20.75 -45.54 -5.22
N CYS A 81 -20.18 -45.60 -4.00
CA CYS A 81 -18.74 -45.60 -3.81
C CYS A 81 -18.28 -46.51 -2.68
N ASP A 82 -17.08 -47.08 -2.84
CA ASP A 82 -16.42 -47.91 -1.82
C ASP A 82 -15.40 -47.13 -0.98
N ALA A 83 -14.87 -47.76 0.07
CA ALA A 83 -13.89 -47.14 0.97
C ALA A 83 -12.62 -46.65 0.25
N GLN A 84 -12.21 -47.31 -0.85
CA GLN A 84 -11.02 -46.93 -1.60
C GLN A 84 -11.26 -45.65 -2.41
N GLN A 85 -12.43 -45.52 -3.05
CA GLN A 85 -12.84 -44.31 -3.75
C GLN A 85 -12.98 -43.11 -2.79
N VAL A 86 -13.52 -43.32 -1.59
CA VAL A 86 -13.62 -42.24 -0.60
C VAL A 86 -12.25 -41.78 -0.08
N ASP A 87 -11.27 -42.69 0.04
CA ASP A 87 -9.90 -42.30 0.39
C ASP A 87 -9.26 -41.41 -0.69
N VAL A 88 -9.43 -41.77 -1.97
CA VAL A 88 -9.00 -40.95 -3.11
C VAL A 88 -9.70 -39.59 -3.11
N LEU A 89 -11.02 -39.57 -2.89
CA LEU A 89 -11.80 -38.34 -2.76
C LEU A 89 -11.24 -37.44 -1.65
N ASN A 90 -10.97 -38.00 -0.47
CA ASN A 90 -10.44 -37.26 0.67
C ASN A 90 -9.06 -36.66 0.39
N GLN A 91 -8.20 -37.34 -0.38
CA GLN A 91 -6.89 -36.81 -0.80
C GLN A 91 -7.05 -35.64 -1.79
N ASN A 92 -7.94 -35.76 -2.76
CA ASN A 92 -8.22 -34.69 -3.73
C ASN A 92 -8.84 -33.46 -3.05
N VAL A 93 -9.76 -33.67 -2.11
CA VAL A 93 -10.37 -32.59 -1.31
C VAL A 93 -9.33 -31.90 -0.44
N LYS A 94 -8.38 -32.63 0.17
CA LYS A 94 -7.27 -32.02 0.93
C LYS A 94 -6.39 -31.12 0.06
N LEU A 95 -6.16 -31.48 -1.19
CA LEU A 95 -5.41 -30.63 -2.13
C LEU A 95 -6.15 -29.31 -2.39
N ALA A 96 -7.47 -29.37 -2.62
CA ALA A 96 -8.30 -28.17 -2.78
C ALA A 96 -8.39 -27.33 -1.49
N ALA A 97 -8.41 -27.99 -0.33
CA ALA A 97 -8.48 -27.34 0.97
C ALA A 97 -7.30 -26.39 1.22
N ASN A 98 -6.10 -26.70 0.71
CA ASN A 98 -4.93 -25.83 0.82
C ASN A 98 -5.16 -24.42 0.24
N PHE A 99 -6.09 -24.28 -0.70
CA PHE A 99 -6.41 -23.02 -1.35
C PHE A 99 -7.74 -22.42 -0.87
N LEU A 100 -8.76 -23.25 -0.63
CA LEU A 100 -10.13 -22.79 -0.40
C LEU A 100 -10.60 -22.87 1.06
N ALA A 101 -9.85 -23.51 1.96
CA ALA A 101 -10.28 -23.69 3.36
C ALA A 101 -10.45 -22.39 4.15
N ARG A 102 -9.93 -21.24 3.68
CA ARG A 102 -10.15 -19.92 4.29
C ARG A 102 -11.61 -19.48 4.25
N CYS A 103 -12.38 -19.92 3.26
CA CYS A 103 -13.81 -19.63 3.15
C CYS A 103 -14.61 -20.94 3.26
N PRO A 104 -15.22 -21.21 4.43
CA PRO A 104 -15.97 -22.44 4.67
C PRO A 104 -17.14 -22.63 3.70
N SER A 105 -17.87 -21.57 3.34
CA SER A 105 -19.01 -21.64 2.42
C SER A 105 -18.59 -22.08 1.01
N CYS A 106 -17.51 -21.47 0.48
CA CYS A 106 -16.89 -21.89 -0.79
C CYS A 106 -16.46 -23.35 -0.76
N MET A 107 -15.72 -23.73 0.30
CA MET A 107 -15.24 -25.10 0.45
C MET A 107 -16.39 -26.10 0.55
N ALA A 108 -17.46 -25.77 1.27
CA ALA A 108 -18.64 -26.61 1.40
C ALA A 108 -19.33 -26.83 0.06
N ASN A 109 -19.48 -25.79 -0.78
CA ASN A 109 -20.08 -25.92 -2.11
C ASN A 109 -19.22 -26.82 -3.02
N LEU A 110 -17.88 -26.62 -3.05
CA LEU A 110 -17.00 -27.47 -3.85
C LEU A 110 -16.94 -28.92 -3.36
N VAL A 111 -16.90 -29.12 -2.04
CA VAL A 111 -16.92 -30.46 -1.45
C VAL A 111 -18.25 -31.15 -1.72
N ARG A 112 -19.37 -30.44 -1.62
CA ARG A 112 -20.70 -30.95 -1.98
C ARG A 112 -20.70 -31.47 -3.42
N HIS A 113 -20.15 -30.71 -4.36
CA HIS A 113 -19.97 -31.12 -5.76
C HIS A 113 -19.18 -32.42 -5.87
N MET A 114 -17.98 -32.48 -5.27
CA MET A 114 -17.09 -33.65 -5.35
C MET A 114 -17.69 -34.91 -4.70
N CYS A 115 -18.41 -34.76 -3.59
CA CYS A 115 -19.12 -35.84 -2.91
C CYS A 115 -20.28 -36.38 -3.75
N ASP A 116 -21.14 -35.50 -4.26
CA ASP A 116 -22.31 -35.91 -5.05
C ASP A 116 -21.88 -36.54 -6.37
N PHE A 117 -20.89 -35.94 -7.03
CA PHE A 117 -20.24 -36.50 -8.22
C PHE A 117 -19.73 -37.93 -7.98
N THR A 118 -19.04 -38.17 -6.86
CA THR A 118 -18.33 -39.44 -6.63
C THR A 118 -19.21 -40.54 -6.03
N CYS A 119 -20.15 -40.18 -5.13
CA CYS A 119 -20.79 -41.13 -4.23
C CYS A 119 -22.33 -41.06 -4.21
N SER A 120 -22.96 -40.11 -4.91
CA SER A 120 -24.43 -39.96 -4.89
C SER A 120 -25.13 -41.27 -5.27
N PRO A 121 -26.21 -41.67 -4.59
CA PRO A 121 -26.96 -42.87 -4.94
C PRO A 121 -27.72 -42.74 -6.27
N GLN A 122 -27.87 -41.53 -6.81
CA GLN A 122 -28.62 -41.24 -8.04
C GLN A 122 -27.71 -40.72 -9.17
N GLN A 123 -26.48 -41.23 -9.25
CA GLN A 123 -25.48 -40.79 -10.23
C GLN A 123 -25.97 -40.82 -11.67
N SER A 124 -26.72 -41.85 -12.06
CA SER A 124 -27.20 -42.01 -13.44
C SER A 124 -28.15 -40.89 -13.91
N LYS A 125 -28.70 -40.08 -12.98
CA LYS A 125 -29.60 -38.98 -13.35
C LYS A 125 -28.88 -37.77 -13.92
N PHE A 126 -27.60 -37.59 -13.60
CA PHE A 126 -26.85 -36.38 -13.97
C PHE A 126 -25.49 -36.68 -14.60
N MET A 127 -25.14 -37.95 -14.82
CA MET A 127 -23.83 -38.35 -15.31
C MET A 127 -23.93 -39.55 -16.25
N GLU A 128 -23.16 -39.51 -17.33
CA GLU A 128 -23.10 -40.57 -18.35
C GLU A 128 -21.65 -40.90 -18.73
N ILE A 129 -21.39 -42.16 -19.08
CA ILE A 129 -20.07 -42.60 -19.56
C ILE A 129 -20.00 -42.42 -21.07
N LYS A 130 -18.94 -41.76 -21.56
CA LYS A 130 -18.70 -41.55 -22.99
C LYS A 130 -17.63 -42.48 -23.56
N ALA A 131 -16.60 -42.77 -22.78
CA ALA A 131 -15.53 -43.68 -23.20
C ALA A 131 -14.97 -44.48 -22.03
N THR A 132 -14.60 -45.73 -22.35
CA THR A 132 -13.91 -46.66 -21.46
C THR A 132 -12.73 -47.28 -22.19
N GLU A 133 -11.74 -47.71 -21.43
CA GLU A 133 -10.57 -48.44 -21.92
C GLU A 133 -10.30 -49.65 -21.02
N VAL A 134 -9.53 -50.62 -21.52
CA VAL A 134 -9.19 -51.83 -20.76
C VAL A 134 -7.74 -51.77 -20.33
N ASN A 135 -7.49 -51.96 -19.03
CA ASN A 135 -6.13 -51.98 -18.51
C ASN A 135 -5.45 -53.29 -18.91
N ASP A 136 -4.35 -53.19 -19.66
CA ASP A 136 -3.63 -54.35 -20.17
C ASP A 136 -3.11 -55.32 -19.08
N LYS A 137 -2.80 -54.79 -17.89
CA LYS A 137 -2.23 -55.53 -16.76
C LYS A 137 -3.31 -56.22 -15.92
N THR A 138 -4.38 -55.51 -15.59
CA THR A 138 -5.44 -56.02 -14.70
C THR A 138 -6.59 -56.66 -15.46
N LYS A 139 -6.66 -56.48 -16.79
CA LYS A 139 -7.77 -56.88 -17.67
C LYS A 139 -9.13 -56.33 -17.21
N LYS A 140 -9.13 -55.26 -16.42
CA LYS A 140 -10.33 -54.56 -15.99
C LYS A 140 -10.59 -53.34 -16.86
N GLU A 141 -11.86 -53.11 -17.17
CA GLU A 141 -12.32 -51.90 -17.84
C GLU A 141 -12.32 -50.71 -16.87
N PHE A 142 -11.92 -49.54 -17.35
CA PHE A 142 -11.88 -48.29 -16.58
C PHE A 142 -12.38 -47.13 -17.43
N ILE A 143 -12.91 -46.10 -16.77
CA ILE A 143 -13.53 -44.95 -17.43
C ILE A 143 -12.47 -43.90 -17.79
N THR A 144 -12.53 -43.39 -19.02
CA THR A 144 -11.61 -42.35 -19.54
C THR A 144 -12.30 -41.04 -19.88
N ASN A 145 -13.61 -41.07 -20.17
CA ASN A 145 -14.38 -39.87 -20.49
C ASN A 145 -15.83 -39.99 -20.00
N ILE A 146 -16.33 -38.94 -19.36
CA ILE A 146 -17.72 -38.82 -18.90
C ILE A 146 -18.31 -37.46 -19.25
N ASP A 147 -19.63 -37.43 -19.36
CA ASP A 147 -20.42 -36.20 -19.41
C ASP A 147 -21.13 -36.01 -18.06
N LEU A 148 -20.97 -34.83 -17.46
CA LEU A 148 -21.60 -34.44 -16.21
C LEU A 148 -22.54 -33.25 -16.44
N HIS A 149 -23.82 -33.45 -16.17
CA HIS A 149 -24.87 -32.47 -16.35
C HIS A 149 -25.09 -31.68 -15.05
N ILE A 150 -24.98 -30.36 -15.13
CA ILE A 150 -25.00 -29.47 -13.96
C ILE A 150 -25.76 -28.18 -14.30
N THR A 151 -26.43 -27.58 -13.33
CA THR A 151 -27.14 -26.31 -13.59
C THR A 151 -26.19 -25.12 -13.61
N GLY A 152 -26.45 -24.16 -14.52
CA GLY A 152 -25.70 -22.89 -14.55
C GLY A 152 -25.83 -22.12 -13.23
N GLN A 153 -26.98 -22.21 -12.57
CA GLN A 153 -27.20 -21.62 -11.24
C GLN A 153 -26.21 -22.17 -10.19
N TYR A 154 -26.03 -23.50 -10.14
CA TYR A 154 -25.13 -24.11 -9.18
C TYR A 154 -23.66 -23.81 -9.49
N MET A 155 -23.28 -23.84 -10.78
CA MET A 155 -21.92 -23.49 -11.21
C MET A 155 -21.56 -22.05 -10.84
N ASN A 156 -22.43 -21.10 -11.19
CA ASN A 156 -22.22 -19.67 -10.91
C ASN A 156 -22.22 -19.40 -9.40
N GLY A 157 -23.19 -19.95 -8.66
CA GLY A 157 -23.23 -19.77 -7.21
C GLY A 157 -21.99 -20.33 -6.49
N THR A 158 -21.49 -21.49 -6.92
CA THR A 158 -20.25 -22.08 -6.37
C THR A 158 -19.06 -21.18 -6.72
N TYR A 159 -18.93 -20.76 -7.96
CA TYR A 159 -17.87 -19.86 -8.41
C TYR A 159 -17.88 -18.53 -7.65
N ASP A 160 -19.03 -17.88 -7.52
CA ASP A 160 -19.17 -16.57 -6.86
C ASP A 160 -18.75 -16.66 -5.40
N SER A 161 -19.12 -17.75 -4.72
CA SER A 161 -18.71 -18.00 -3.33
C SER A 161 -17.20 -18.14 -3.15
N CYS A 162 -16.47 -18.53 -4.20
CA CYS A 162 -15.03 -18.81 -4.20
C CYS A 162 -14.17 -17.73 -4.88
N SER A 163 -14.78 -16.85 -5.67
CA SER A 163 -14.11 -15.93 -6.59
C SER A 163 -13.11 -14.99 -5.92
N ALA A 164 -13.39 -14.55 -4.70
CA ALA A 164 -12.58 -13.61 -3.93
C ALA A 164 -11.62 -14.28 -2.92
N VAL A 165 -11.62 -15.61 -2.81
CA VAL A 165 -10.80 -16.31 -1.82
C VAL A 165 -9.32 -16.09 -2.09
N SER A 166 -8.57 -15.69 -1.05
CA SER A 166 -7.15 -15.35 -1.16
C SER A 166 -6.25 -16.52 -0.73
N SER A 167 -5.12 -16.70 -1.42
CA SER A 167 -4.07 -17.66 -1.05
C SER A 167 -2.96 -16.94 -0.28
N PRO A 168 -2.78 -17.19 1.04
CA PRO A 168 -1.79 -16.48 1.85
C PRO A 168 -0.34 -16.65 1.36
N SER A 169 -0.01 -17.84 0.83
CA SER A 169 1.36 -18.19 0.44
C SER A 169 1.84 -17.43 -0.79
N THR A 170 0.93 -17.08 -1.70
CA THR A 170 1.25 -16.38 -2.95
C THR A 170 0.80 -14.92 -2.96
N GLY A 171 -0.04 -14.50 -2.02
CA GLY A 171 -0.66 -13.17 -2.02
C GLY A 171 -1.64 -12.95 -3.18
N ARG A 172 -2.03 -14.02 -3.89
CA ARG A 172 -2.92 -14.00 -5.07
C ARG A 172 -4.27 -14.64 -4.75
N ARG A 173 -5.24 -14.57 -5.66
CA ARG A 173 -6.53 -15.27 -5.48
C ARG A 173 -6.34 -16.77 -5.67
N ALA A 174 -7.11 -17.59 -4.97
CA ALA A 174 -7.05 -19.05 -5.09
C ALA A 174 -7.32 -19.51 -6.53
N LEU A 175 -8.25 -18.84 -7.23
CA LEU A 175 -8.57 -19.13 -8.63
C LEU A 175 -7.46 -18.77 -9.62
N ASP A 176 -6.42 -18.00 -9.22
CA ASP A 176 -5.23 -17.83 -10.08
C ASP A 176 -4.47 -19.15 -10.28
N LEU A 177 -4.61 -20.09 -9.33
CA LEU A 177 -3.99 -21.41 -9.37
C LEU A 177 -4.96 -22.49 -9.85
N MET A 178 -6.27 -22.28 -9.67
CA MET A 178 -7.32 -23.27 -9.95
C MET A 178 -8.07 -23.03 -11.26
N CYS A 179 -7.73 -22.00 -12.04
CA CYS A 179 -8.38 -21.69 -13.33
C CYS A 179 -7.39 -21.73 -14.51
N GLY A 180 -6.33 -22.54 -14.40
CA GLY A 180 -5.37 -22.77 -15.47
C GLY A 180 -4.71 -21.49 -16.01
N SER A 181 -4.61 -21.39 -17.33
CA SER A 181 -3.94 -20.27 -18.02
C SER A 181 -4.72 -18.96 -17.98
N TRP A 182 -6.01 -18.98 -17.63
CA TRP A 182 -6.83 -17.77 -17.59
C TRP A 182 -6.55 -16.90 -16.37
N GLY A 183 -6.11 -17.51 -15.26
CA GLY A 183 -5.99 -16.85 -13.96
C GLY A 183 -7.34 -16.34 -13.44
N ALA A 184 -7.36 -15.73 -12.25
CA ALA A 184 -8.57 -15.24 -11.60
C ALA A 184 -9.23 -14.08 -12.35
N SER A 185 -8.46 -13.25 -13.05
CA SER A 185 -8.99 -12.05 -13.75
C SER A 185 -9.84 -12.36 -14.97
N LYS A 186 -9.57 -13.47 -15.67
CA LYS A 186 -10.32 -13.91 -16.86
C LYS A 186 -11.09 -15.21 -16.62
N CYS A 187 -11.17 -15.66 -15.37
CA CYS A 187 -11.92 -16.84 -14.99
C CYS A 187 -13.43 -16.55 -15.00
N SER A 188 -14.21 -17.57 -15.31
CA SER A 188 -15.66 -17.61 -15.12
C SER A 188 -16.03 -18.99 -14.58
N ALA A 189 -17.25 -19.15 -14.05
CA ALA A 189 -17.71 -20.44 -13.53
C ALA A 189 -17.48 -21.57 -14.55
N ARG A 190 -17.93 -21.38 -15.80
CA ARG A 190 -17.73 -22.36 -16.87
C ARG A 190 -16.26 -22.72 -17.08
N LYS A 191 -15.36 -21.74 -17.18
CA LYS A 191 -13.93 -21.99 -17.38
C LYS A 191 -13.30 -22.73 -16.20
N TRP A 192 -13.70 -22.38 -14.98
CA TRP A 192 -13.20 -23.02 -13.77
C TRP A 192 -13.58 -24.50 -13.73
N PHE A 193 -14.85 -24.83 -13.93
CA PHE A 193 -15.32 -26.21 -13.98
C PHE A 193 -14.73 -26.98 -15.18
N THR A 194 -14.61 -26.36 -16.36
CA THR A 194 -13.89 -26.96 -17.49
C THR A 194 -12.44 -27.29 -17.13
N TYR A 195 -11.73 -26.41 -16.42
CA TYR A 195 -10.36 -26.68 -15.98
C TYR A 195 -10.28 -27.80 -14.93
N MET A 196 -11.28 -27.91 -14.05
CA MET A 196 -11.38 -29.03 -13.09
C MET A 196 -11.70 -30.38 -13.76
N GLY A 197 -12.16 -30.37 -15.01
CA GLY A 197 -12.51 -31.58 -15.75
C GLY A 197 -11.60 -31.93 -16.93
N THR A 198 -10.77 -31.01 -17.40
CA THR A 198 -9.86 -31.27 -18.52
C THR A 198 -8.58 -31.96 -18.06
N THR A 199 -8.14 -32.99 -18.79
CA THR A 199 -6.81 -33.59 -18.58
C THR A 199 -5.70 -32.81 -19.31
N GLU A 200 -6.07 -31.98 -20.30
CA GLU A 200 -5.12 -31.22 -21.09
C GLU A 200 -4.52 -30.07 -20.27
N GLY A 201 -3.21 -30.14 -20.00
CA GLY A 201 -2.50 -29.13 -19.22
C GLY A 201 -2.83 -29.14 -17.72
N ASN A 202 -3.57 -30.15 -17.23
CA ASN A 202 -3.90 -30.30 -15.81
C ASN A 202 -3.58 -31.73 -15.31
N PRO A 203 -2.45 -31.92 -14.61
CA PRO A 203 -2.03 -33.24 -14.14
C PRO A 203 -2.83 -33.73 -12.92
N TYR A 204 -3.67 -32.89 -12.31
CA TYR A 204 -4.48 -33.24 -11.13
C TYR A 204 -5.79 -33.94 -11.49
N VAL A 205 -6.18 -33.93 -12.76
CA VAL A 205 -7.44 -34.52 -13.24
C VAL A 205 -7.17 -35.96 -13.72
N PRO A 206 -7.86 -36.98 -13.17
CA PRO A 206 -7.54 -38.39 -13.46
C PRO A 206 -8.01 -38.88 -14.83
N PHE A 207 -9.08 -38.30 -15.36
CA PHE A 207 -9.69 -38.63 -16.66
C PHE A 207 -10.57 -37.46 -17.12
N GLN A 208 -10.96 -37.42 -18.39
CA GLN A 208 -11.70 -36.29 -18.95
C GLN A 208 -13.14 -36.24 -18.40
N ILE A 209 -13.54 -35.09 -17.88
CA ILE A 209 -14.89 -34.81 -17.35
C ILE A 209 -15.45 -33.61 -18.09
N ASN A 210 -16.49 -33.82 -18.90
CA ASN A 210 -17.14 -32.75 -19.63
C ASN A 210 -18.30 -32.19 -18.80
N TYR A 211 -18.12 -30.98 -18.27
CA TYR A 211 -19.17 -30.26 -17.59
C TYR A 211 -20.13 -29.62 -18.60
N ILE A 212 -21.36 -30.12 -18.65
CA ILE A 212 -22.43 -29.64 -19.53
C ILE A 212 -23.40 -28.82 -18.69
N GLU A 213 -23.39 -27.51 -18.94
CA GLU A 213 -24.27 -26.54 -18.29
C GLU A 213 -25.67 -26.58 -18.89
N HIS A 214 -26.68 -26.66 -18.03
CA HIS A 214 -28.09 -26.60 -18.37
C HIS A 214 -28.81 -25.53 -17.56
N ASP A 215 -29.78 -24.85 -18.18
CA ASP A 215 -30.65 -23.88 -17.48
C ASP A 215 -31.92 -24.54 -16.93
N GLU A 216 -32.39 -25.60 -17.61
CA GLU A 216 -33.61 -26.32 -17.25
C GLU A 216 -33.35 -27.42 -16.21
N PRO A 217 -34.31 -27.69 -15.30
CA PRO A 217 -34.15 -28.67 -14.22
C PRO A 217 -34.27 -30.13 -14.69
N VAL A 218 -34.81 -30.36 -15.89
CA VAL A 218 -34.93 -31.68 -16.53
C VAL A 218 -34.64 -31.52 -18.01
N VAL A 219 -33.80 -32.41 -18.54
CA VAL A 219 -33.34 -32.37 -19.93
C VAL A 219 -33.63 -33.72 -20.59
N PRO A 220 -34.18 -33.74 -21.82
CA PRO A 220 -34.36 -35.00 -22.55
C PRO A 220 -32.99 -35.58 -22.93
N ALA A 221 -32.71 -36.81 -22.51
CA ALA A 221 -31.55 -37.58 -22.97
C ALA A 221 -31.82 -38.22 -24.34
N ALA A 222 -30.76 -38.70 -24.99
CA ALA A 222 -30.83 -39.36 -26.30
C ALA A 222 -31.63 -40.68 -26.31
N GLU A 223 -31.95 -41.25 -25.14
CA GLU A 223 -32.56 -42.59 -24.98
C GLU A 223 -33.85 -42.58 -24.14
N GLU A 224 -34.74 -41.59 -24.30
CA GLU A 224 -36.03 -41.48 -23.57
C GLU A 224 -35.92 -41.42 -22.02
N GLN A 225 -34.71 -41.29 -21.48
CA GLN A 225 -34.44 -41.09 -20.07
C GLN A 225 -34.40 -39.58 -19.77
N GLU A 226 -35.07 -39.17 -18.69
CA GLU A 226 -35.01 -37.79 -18.21
C GLU A 226 -33.74 -37.58 -17.39
N LEU A 227 -32.81 -36.76 -17.88
CA LEU A 227 -31.65 -36.31 -17.12
C LEU A 227 -32.07 -35.17 -16.20
N VAL A 228 -31.67 -35.25 -14.94
CA VAL A 228 -31.90 -34.22 -13.93
C VAL A 228 -30.54 -33.63 -13.58
N PRO A 229 -30.15 -32.46 -14.12
CA PRO A 229 -28.86 -31.85 -13.85
C PRO A 229 -28.63 -31.62 -12.36
N LEU A 230 -27.38 -31.78 -11.93
CA LEU A 230 -27.00 -31.61 -10.53
C LEU A 230 -27.23 -30.15 -10.08
N ASN A 231 -28.09 -29.97 -9.07
CA ASN A 231 -28.44 -28.65 -8.51
C ASN A 231 -28.61 -28.66 -6.97
N PRO A 232 -27.57 -28.99 -6.18
CA PRO A 232 -27.67 -28.93 -4.73
C PRO A 232 -27.67 -27.47 -4.25
N ARG A 233 -28.05 -27.26 -2.98
CA ARG A 233 -28.09 -25.93 -2.37
C ARG A 233 -26.68 -25.31 -2.33
N VAL A 234 -26.54 -24.11 -2.90
CA VAL A 234 -25.35 -23.27 -2.76
C VAL A 234 -25.46 -22.42 -1.50
N VAL A 235 -24.42 -22.40 -0.68
CA VAL A 235 -24.30 -21.47 0.44
C VAL A 235 -23.49 -20.24 -0.01
N PRO A 236 -24.07 -19.03 -0.04
CA PRO A 236 -23.34 -17.83 -0.42
C PRO A 236 -22.26 -17.50 0.62
N CYS A 237 -21.20 -16.79 0.21
CA CYS A 237 -20.05 -16.53 1.08
C CYS A 237 -20.36 -15.63 2.29
N SER A 238 -21.46 -14.86 2.23
CA SER A 238 -21.97 -14.02 3.32
C SER A 238 -22.86 -14.75 4.31
N GLU A 239 -23.29 -15.98 4.01
CA GLU A 239 -24.12 -16.80 4.90
C GLU A 239 -23.25 -17.73 5.76
N LYS A 240 -23.66 -17.94 7.01
CA LYS A 240 -23.04 -18.89 7.94
C LYS A 240 -23.44 -20.31 7.56
N LEU A 241 -22.50 -21.25 7.61
CA LEU A 241 -22.77 -22.65 7.27
C LEU A 241 -23.58 -23.36 8.37
N ASP A 242 -23.13 -23.25 9.63
CA ASP A 242 -23.78 -23.81 10.82
C ASP A 242 -23.61 -22.87 12.03
N ALA A 243 -24.24 -23.20 13.16
CA ALA A 243 -24.09 -22.45 14.41
C ALA A 243 -22.61 -22.32 14.89
N LYS A 244 -21.74 -23.24 14.47
CA LYS A 244 -20.31 -23.26 14.84
C LYS A 244 -19.38 -22.70 13.77
N THR A 245 -19.84 -22.56 12.53
CA THR A 245 -19.04 -22.20 11.36
C THR A 245 -19.51 -20.84 10.82
N PRO A 246 -18.75 -19.76 11.07
CA PRO A 246 -19.15 -18.42 10.63
C PRO A 246 -19.08 -18.27 9.10
N ALA A 247 -19.68 -17.19 8.60
CA ALA A 247 -19.56 -16.77 7.21
C ALA A 247 -18.11 -16.41 6.86
N CYS A 248 -17.81 -16.34 5.56
CA CYS A 248 -16.45 -16.03 5.10
C CYS A 248 -16.05 -14.59 5.46
N SER A 249 -14.74 -14.40 5.69
CA SER A 249 -14.19 -13.09 6.01
C SER A 249 -14.35 -12.11 4.83
N CYS A 250 -14.41 -10.81 5.12
CA CYS A 250 -14.49 -9.76 4.09
C CYS A 250 -13.31 -9.81 3.09
N VAL A 251 -12.13 -10.25 3.53
CA VAL A 251 -10.95 -10.41 2.66
C VAL A 251 -11.15 -11.50 1.62
N ASP A 252 -11.92 -12.53 1.95
CA ASP A 252 -12.18 -13.69 1.10
C ASP A 252 -13.58 -13.65 0.44
N CYS A 253 -14.40 -12.65 0.77
CA CYS A 253 -15.78 -12.46 0.29
C CYS A 253 -16.21 -10.99 0.43
N GLU A 254 -16.34 -10.27 -0.69
CA GLU A 254 -16.73 -8.86 -0.67
C GLU A 254 -18.16 -8.63 -0.11
N LEU A 255 -19.05 -9.60 -0.30
CA LEU A 255 -20.43 -9.56 0.21
C LEU A 255 -20.50 -9.59 1.75
N SER A 256 -19.43 -10.02 2.42
CA SER A 256 -19.32 -10.01 3.89
C SER A 256 -18.79 -8.68 4.44
N CYS A 257 -18.41 -7.72 3.60
CA CYS A 257 -17.75 -6.50 4.03
C CYS A 257 -18.72 -5.46 4.61
N PRO A 258 -18.41 -4.86 5.78
CA PRO A 258 -19.12 -3.67 6.24
C PRO A 258 -18.78 -2.49 5.33
N ARG A 259 -19.70 -1.53 5.20
CA ARG A 259 -19.43 -0.29 4.46
C ARG A 259 -18.38 0.55 5.22
N PRO A 260 -17.29 1.00 4.57
CA PRO A 260 -16.26 1.77 5.24
C PRO A 260 -16.81 3.11 5.74
N PRO A 261 -16.29 3.63 6.86
CA PRO A 261 -16.61 4.99 7.29
C PRO A 261 -16.11 6.01 6.25
N PRO A 262 -16.73 7.19 6.15
CA PRO A 262 -16.28 8.23 5.25
C PRO A 262 -14.83 8.65 5.55
N PRO A 263 -14.04 9.03 4.54
CA PRO A 263 -12.65 9.43 4.75
C PRO A 263 -12.57 10.64 5.69
N SER A 264 -11.52 10.66 6.53
CA SER A 264 -11.25 11.82 7.38
C SER A 264 -11.03 13.06 6.52
N PRO A 265 -11.47 14.25 6.96
CA PRO A 265 -11.21 15.48 6.24
C PRO A 265 -9.69 15.71 6.08
N PRO A 266 -9.25 16.35 4.98
CA PRO A 266 -7.83 16.66 4.77
C PRO A 266 -7.28 17.52 5.92
N PRO A 267 -5.97 17.46 6.21
CA PRO A 267 -5.36 18.31 7.22
C PRO A 267 -5.68 19.77 6.92
N GLN A 268 -6.20 20.47 7.93
CA GLN A 268 -6.54 21.88 7.78
C GLN A 268 -5.25 22.69 7.51
N PRO A 269 -5.32 23.74 6.69
CA PRO A 269 -4.18 24.64 6.51
C PRO A 269 -3.73 25.22 7.86
N PHE A 270 -2.50 25.72 7.93
CA PHE A 270 -1.99 26.37 9.13
C PHE A 270 -2.86 27.59 9.46
N VAL A 271 -3.69 27.47 10.50
CA VAL A 271 -4.67 28.47 10.90
C VAL A 271 -4.42 28.85 12.36
N ILE A 272 -4.36 30.15 12.65
CA ILE A 272 -4.28 30.72 14.00
C ILE A 272 -5.58 31.49 14.25
N TYR A 273 -6.37 31.08 15.26
CA TYR A 273 -7.66 31.72 15.61
C TYR A 273 -8.64 31.89 14.44
N GLY A 274 -8.65 30.98 13.46
CA GLY A 274 -9.55 31.04 12.30
C GLY A 274 -9.05 31.88 11.13
N TYR A 275 -7.87 32.50 11.24
CA TYR A 275 -7.19 33.21 10.14
C TYR A 275 -6.00 32.41 9.62
N ASP A 276 -5.62 32.65 8.36
CA ASP A 276 -4.39 32.08 7.79
C ASP A 276 -3.20 32.41 8.70
N GLY A 277 -2.53 31.38 9.22
CA GLY A 277 -1.44 31.52 10.17
C GLY A 277 -0.27 32.29 9.58
N TYR A 278 -0.04 32.23 8.26
CA TYR A 278 0.97 33.08 7.61
C TYR A 278 0.59 34.57 7.70
N ALA A 279 -0.68 34.90 7.48
CA ALA A 279 -1.15 36.28 7.56
C ALA A 279 -1.01 36.84 9.00
N VAL A 280 -1.34 36.04 10.02
CA VAL A 280 -1.19 36.43 11.42
C VAL A 280 0.29 36.66 11.77
N VAL A 281 1.18 35.75 11.37
CA VAL A 281 2.62 35.89 11.62
C VAL A 281 3.17 37.14 10.92
N MET A 282 2.83 37.36 9.66
CA MET A 282 3.29 38.54 8.90
C MET A 282 2.76 39.85 9.49
N PHE A 283 1.52 39.86 9.99
CA PHE A 283 0.96 41.03 10.68
C PHE A 283 1.71 41.37 11.97
N VAL A 284 2.05 40.38 12.78
CA VAL A 284 2.85 40.60 14.00
C VAL A 284 4.24 41.12 13.65
N VAL A 285 4.90 40.54 12.64
CA VAL A 285 6.21 41.02 12.16
C VAL A 285 6.13 42.48 11.71
N PHE A 286 5.08 42.84 10.96
CA PHE A 286 4.85 44.22 10.52
C PHE A 286 4.70 45.18 11.71
N LEU A 287 3.88 44.85 12.71
CA LEU A 287 3.69 45.70 13.89
C LEU A 287 4.99 45.92 14.66
N VAL A 288 5.81 44.88 14.82
CA VAL A 288 7.12 44.99 15.50
C VAL A 288 8.06 45.89 14.72
N CYS A 289 8.22 45.67 13.41
CA CYS A 289 9.10 46.47 12.56
C CYS A 289 8.65 47.94 12.46
N SER A 290 7.35 48.18 12.28
CA SER A 290 6.79 49.54 12.27
C SER A 290 6.89 50.22 13.63
N GLY A 291 6.68 49.48 14.72
CA GLY A 291 6.86 50.00 16.08
C GLY A 291 8.32 50.43 16.32
N LEU A 292 9.29 49.60 15.96
CA LEU A 292 10.71 49.95 16.03
C LEU A 292 11.04 51.16 15.15
N PHE A 293 10.48 51.25 13.95
CA PHE A 293 10.67 52.39 13.06
C PHE A 293 10.09 53.69 13.63
N VAL A 294 8.86 53.65 14.16
CA VAL A 294 8.21 54.82 14.76
C VAL A 294 8.92 55.22 16.05
N ILE A 295 9.35 54.28 16.89
CA ILE A 295 10.18 54.58 18.07
C ILE A 295 11.48 55.25 17.64
N GLY A 296 12.15 54.74 16.61
CA GLY A 296 13.32 55.40 16.03
C GLY A 296 13.04 56.82 15.54
N ALA A 297 11.95 57.00 14.78
CA ALA A 297 11.56 58.30 14.25
C ALA A 297 11.16 59.30 15.35
N CYS A 298 10.39 58.86 16.35
CA CYS A 298 9.96 59.68 17.48
C CYS A 298 11.12 60.02 18.41
N LEU A 299 12.05 59.10 18.67
CA LEU A 299 13.26 59.40 19.44
C LEU A 299 14.19 60.36 18.68
N CYS A 300 14.28 60.26 17.36
CA CYS A 300 15.03 61.22 16.53
C CYS A 300 14.34 62.60 16.45
N GLN A 301 13.01 62.66 16.47
CA GLN A 301 12.26 63.93 16.46
C GLN A 301 12.14 64.58 17.84
N SER A 302 12.15 63.79 18.93
CA SER A 302 12.11 64.31 20.29
C SER A 302 13.42 64.97 20.73
N GLY A 303 14.50 64.86 19.95
CA GLY A 303 15.71 65.68 20.08
C GLY A 303 15.60 67.06 19.43
N GLY A 304 14.46 67.40 18.82
CA GLY A 304 14.26 68.64 18.06
C GLY A 304 13.05 69.46 18.53
N ASN A 305 12.90 69.70 19.82
CA ASN A 305 11.97 70.74 20.30
C ASN A 305 12.73 72.05 20.53
N GLY A 306 12.96 72.75 19.42
CA GLY A 306 13.58 74.07 19.37
C GLY A 306 13.53 74.70 17.98
N ALA A 307 12.44 74.51 17.24
CA ALA A 307 12.19 75.29 16.03
C ALA A 307 11.55 76.62 16.41
N GLU A 308 12.37 77.61 16.78
CA GLU A 308 11.95 79.01 16.76
C GLU A 308 12.13 79.57 15.35
N LEU A 309 11.00 80.05 14.82
CA LEU A 309 10.79 80.65 13.53
C LEU A 309 11.49 82.02 13.47
N LEU A 310 12.55 82.16 12.69
CA LEU A 310 12.99 83.45 12.16
C LEU A 310 13.12 83.37 10.64
N VAL A 311 12.09 83.92 10.00
CA VAL A 311 12.14 84.40 8.63
C VAL A 311 12.97 85.68 8.62
N ASP A 312 14.13 85.62 7.98
CA ASP A 312 14.73 86.73 7.23
C ASP A 312 15.44 86.05 6.05
N GLY A 313 15.04 86.21 4.80
CA GLY A 313 15.22 87.46 4.09
C GLY A 313 16.43 87.30 3.15
N ASP A 314 16.19 86.67 2.00
CA ASP A 314 17.06 86.55 0.82
C ASP A 314 18.32 85.65 0.87
N THR A 315 18.54 84.96 -0.27
CA THR A 315 19.75 84.22 -0.71
C THR A 315 19.89 82.70 -0.49
N LEU A 316 18.84 81.91 -0.75
CA LEU A 316 19.02 80.44 -0.94
C LEU A 316 18.11 79.81 -2.00
N HIS A 317 17.88 80.51 -3.13
CA HIS A 317 17.11 79.95 -4.24
C HIS A 317 17.93 79.50 -5.47
N ALA A 318 19.28 79.58 -5.40
CA ALA A 318 20.17 79.22 -6.51
C ALA A 318 20.80 77.82 -6.40
N ASP A 319 21.18 77.34 -5.22
CA ASP A 319 22.00 76.11 -5.13
C ASP A 319 21.21 74.79 -5.06
N LEU A 320 19.94 74.82 -4.67
CA LEU A 320 19.12 73.60 -4.65
C LEU A 320 18.61 73.16 -6.03
N ARG A 321 18.65 74.04 -7.05
CA ARG A 321 18.25 73.70 -8.43
C ARG A 321 19.36 72.99 -9.22
N SER A 322 20.63 73.05 -8.80
CA SER A 322 21.74 72.41 -9.53
C SER A 322 22.00 70.95 -9.14
N ALA A 323 21.52 70.52 -7.97
CA ALA A 323 21.68 69.14 -7.46
C ALA A 323 20.54 68.20 -7.89
N VAL A 324 19.31 68.72 -8.04
CA VAL A 324 18.13 67.93 -8.43
C VAL A 324 18.02 67.77 -9.96
N GLY A 325 18.58 68.69 -10.74
CA GLY A 325 18.61 68.60 -12.22
C GLY A 325 19.52 67.51 -12.79
N ARG A 326 20.47 66.96 -12.01
CA ARG A 326 21.43 65.94 -12.48
C ARG A 326 21.03 64.49 -12.23
N ARG A 327 19.96 64.21 -11.47
CA ARG A 327 19.49 62.83 -11.21
C ARG A 327 18.21 62.43 -11.94
N LEU A 328 17.64 63.30 -12.76
CA LEU A 328 16.42 63.02 -13.55
C LEU A 328 16.61 63.06 -15.08
N ALA A 329 17.83 63.27 -15.60
CA ALA A 329 18.12 63.33 -17.03
C ALA A 329 19.12 62.24 -17.51
N GLY A 330 18.94 60.99 -17.04
CA GLY A 330 19.68 59.82 -17.51
C GLY A 330 18.82 58.69 -18.09
N GLY A 331 17.49 58.86 -18.12
CA GLY A 331 16.58 57.95 -18.78
C GLY A 331 16.00 58.62 -20.01
N LEU A 332 16.56 58.30 -21.19
CA LEU A 332 15.92 58.27 -22.53
C LEU A 332 16.99 58.41 -23.64
N SER A 333 17.47 57.28 -24.19
CA SER A 333 17.45 57.02 -25.65
C SER A 333 18.14 55.71 -26.05
N ASN A 334 17.30 54.83 -26.63
CA ASN A 334 17.49 53.94 -27.78
C ASN A 334 18.41 52.69 -27.75
N ASN A 335 17.71 51.54 -27.83
CA ASN A 335 17.73 50.48 -28.89
C ASN A 335 19.10 50.18 -29.55
N ASN A 336 19.58 48.92 -29.66
CA ASN A 336 18.92 47.74 -30.25
C ASN A 336 19.81 46.47 -30.09
N SER A 337 19.22 45.28 -30.34
CA SER A 337 19.82 43.91 -30.38
C SER A 337 19.87 43.25 -28.99
N GLY A 338 19.24 42.11 -28.70
CA GLY A 338 18.80 41.01 -29.54
C GLY A 338 19.39 39.73 -28.93
N ASP A 339 18.51 38.78 -28.63
CA ASP A 339 18.78 37.33 -28.54
C ASP A 339 18.77 36.63 -27.16
N LEU A 340 18.32 35.38 -27.28
CA LEU A 340 17.86 34.31 -26.40
C LEU A 340 18.61 33.98 -25.08
N GLY A 341 17.82 33.51 -24.10
CA GLY A 341 18.03 32.19 -23.49
C GLY A 341 18.65 32.11 -22.08
N GLY A 342 18.00 31.34 -21.20
CA GLY A 342 18.67 30.37 -20.33
C GLY A 342 19.13 30.80 -18.94
N THR A 343 18.45 30.24 -17.94
CA THR A 343 19.01 29.54 -16.77
C THR A 343 19.75 30.30 -15.66
N ASP A 344 19.26 29.99 -14.45
CA ASP A 344 19.97 29.75 -13.20
C ASP A 344 20.37 30.90 -12.28
N ARG A 345 19.74 30.81 -11.11
CA ARG A 345 20.19 31.28 -9.80
C ARG A 345 21.61 30.79 -9.54
N GLU A 346 22.43 31.64 -8.93
CA GLU A 346 23.17 31.27 -7.71
C GLU A 346 23.24 32.48 -6.77
N ASP A 347 22.83 32.25 -5.52
CA ASP A 347 23.12 33.11 -4.39
C ASP A 347 24.60 33.02 -4.03
N SER A 348 25.22 34.14 -3.67
CA SER A 348 26.09 34.21 -2.49
C SER A 348 26.33 35.66 -2.04
N PRO A 349 26.05 35.98 -0.76
CA PRO A 349 26.31 37.28 -0.17
C PRO A 349 27.72 37.29 0.45
N LEU A 350 28.56 38.25 0.05
CA LEU A 350 29.68 38.84 0.80
C LEU A 350 30.71 39.40 -0.20
N GLN A 351 30.52 40.65 -0.63
CA GLN A 351 31.64 41.50 -1.01
C GLN A 351 31.42 42.91 -0.47
N SER A 352 32.14 43.20 0.62
CA SER A 352 32.35 44.55 1.11
C SER A 352 33.00 45.39 -0.01
N LYS A 353 32.32 46.42 -0.49
CA LYS A 353 32.98 47.49 -1.25
C LYS A 353 33.84 48.30 -0.29
N ARG A 354 35.08 47.87 -0.14
CA ARG A 354 36.20 48.68 0.34
C ARG A 354 36.58 49.60 -0.82
N SER A 355 36.15 50.86 -0.76
CA SER A 355 36.61 51.88 -1.71
C SER A 355 38.08 52.21 -1.44
N SER A 356 38.93 51.85 -2.40
CA SER A 356 40.27 52.39 -2.59
C SER A 356 40.14 53.83 -3.09
N ALA A 357 40.52 54.81 -2.25
CA ALA A 357 40.74 56.17 -2.69
C ALA A 357 42.13 56.24 -3.34
N THR A 358 42.16 56.47 -4.64
CA THR A 358 43.35 56.84 -5.40
C THR A 358 43.71 58.29 -5.09
N TRP A 359 44.99 58.50 -4.80
CA TRP A 359 45.61 59.81 -4.68
C TRP A 359 45.72 60.45 -6.05
N ASP A 360 45.18 61.65 -6.21
CA ASP A 360 45.73 62.63 -7.16
C ASP A 360 45.87 63.95 -6.39
N GLY A 361 47.11 64.42 -6.35
CA GLY A 361 47.47 65.66 -5.71
C GLY A 361 47.22 66.82 -6.63
N GLU A 362 46.66 67.89 -6.08
CA GLU A 362 46.97 69.23 -6.51
C GLU A 362 46.83 70.17 -5.31
N GLN A 363 47.91 70.91 -5.09
CA GLN A 363 48.20 71.77 -3.97
C GLN A 363 47.73 73.17 -4.34
N GLU A 364 46.70 73.70 -3.67
CA GLU A 364 46.49 75.15 -3.70
C GLU A 364 45.90 75.71 -2.39
N LEU A 365 46.30 76.95 -2.15
CA LEU A 365 46.55 77.60 -0.87
C LEU A 365 45.37 78.52 -0.48
N ARG A 366 45.16 78.69 0.85
CA ARG A 366 44.45 79.78 1.59
C ARG A 366 43.07 79.42 2.21
N PRO A 367 42.58 80.18 3.21
CA PRO A 367 43.15 80.37 4.55
C PRO A 367 42.09 80.12 5.67
N HIS A 368 42.55 79.92 6.91
CA HIS A 368 41.70 79.85 8.10
C HIS A 368 40.94 81.17 8.35
N PRO A 369 39.64 81.14 8.69
CA PRO A 369 39.03 82.15 9.54
C PRO A 369 39.06 81.69 10.99
N SER A 370 39.57 82.59 11.80
CA SER A 370 39.76 82.56 13.23
C SER A 370 38.46 82.45 14.04
N ALA A 371 38.65 81.84 15.21
CA ALA A 371 37.80 81.79 16.39
C ALA A 371 36.80 82.95 16.57
N ILE A 372 35.56 82.59 16.90
CA ILE A 372 34.69 83.35 17.78
C ILE A 372 34.14 82.41 18.85
N HIS A 373 34.32 82.82 20.11
CA HIS A 373 33.73 82.26 21.32
C HIS A 373 32.20 82.39 21.28
N GLY A 374 31.52 81.34 21.69
CA GLY A 374 30.13 81.37 22.12
C GLY A 374 29.82 80.07 22.84
N ASP A 375 29.70 80.15 24.17
CA ASP A 375 29.07 79.11 25.00
C ASP A 375 27.74 78.72 24.37
N ASP A 376 27.56 77.42 24.14
CA ASP A 376 26.24 76.80 24.19
C ASP A 376 26.44 75.38 24.72
N ASP A 377 26.29 75.23 26.04
CA ASP A 377 26.16 73.95 26.72
C ASP A 377 24.79 73.35 26.35
N GLY A 378 24.65 72.91 25.10
CA GLY A 378 23.58 72.04 24.65
C GLY A 378 23.84 70.61 25.13
N GLU A 379 22.94 70.07 25.95
CA GLU A 379 22.99 68.72 26.51
C GLU A 379 23.23 67.65 25.43
N SER A 380 24.52 67.31 25.20
CA SER A 380 24.93 66.19 24.37
C SER A 380 24.30 64.92 24.90
N GLY A 381 23.49 64.27 24.05
CA GLY A 381 22.70 63.11 24.43
C GLY A 381 23.57 62.03 25.07
N TYR A 382 23.06 61.34 26.08
CA TYR A 382 23.78 60.24 26.76
C TYR A 382 24.42 59.25 25.78
N PHE A 383 23.77 59.02 24.62
CA PHE A 383 24.29 58.19 23.53
C PHE A 383 25.44 58.82 22.74
N GLU A 384 25.48 60.12 22.49
CA GLU A 384 26.64 60.79 21.86
C GLU A 384 27.84 60.82 22.80
N ARG A 385 27.60 61.05 24.10
CA ARG A 385 28.67 60.97 25.12
C ARG A 385 29.17 59.54 25.30
N LEU A 386 28.30 58.53 25.26
CA LEU A 386 28.72 57.13 25.25
C LEU A 386 29.48 56.81 23.96
N GLY A 387 28.96 57.22 22.81
CA GLY A 387 29.57 57.03 21.48
C GLY A 387 30.97 57.60 21.42
N ALA A 388 31.14 58.89 21.75
CA ALA A 388 32.44 59.56 21.78
C ALA A 388 33.41 58.91 22.78
N LYS A 389 32.93 58.52 23.98
CA LYS A 389 33.77 57.79 24.96
C LYS A 389 34.19 56.42 24.46
N THR A 390 33.28 55.68 23.83
CA THR A 390 33.59 54.37 23.24
C THR A 390 34.53 54.50 22.06
N GLU A 391 34.35 55.53 21.22
CA GLU A 391 35.21 55.81 20.07
C GLU A 391 36.62 56.17 20.53
N THR A 392 36.76 57.13 21.46
CA THR A 392 38.06 57.50 22.02
C THR A 392 38.71 56.34 22.78
N ALA A 393 37.92 55.50 23.45
CA ALA A 393 38.44 54.31 24.13
C ALA A 393 38.93 53.25 23.14
N LEU A 394 38.18 52.97 22.08
CA LEU A 394 38.57 52.06 21.01
C LEU A 394 39.79 52.59 20.26
N GLU A 395 39.84 53.88 19.96
CA GLU A 395 40.97 54.55 19.31
C GLU A 395 42.24 54.40 20.15
N LYS A 396 42.19 54.74 21.45
CA LYS A 396 43.34 54.59 22.35
C LYS A 396 43.77 53.13 22.49
N PHE A 397 42.80 52.22 22.60
CA PHE A 397 43.06 50.78 22.73
C PHE A 397 43.73 50.22 21.46
N PHE A 398 43.15 50.44 20.29
CA PHE A 398 43.70 49.94 19.03
C PHE A 398 44.98 50.66 18.62
N THR A 399 45.16 51.93 18.97
CA THR A 399 46.42 52.64 18.77
C THR A 399 47.51 52.04 19.66
N ALA A 400 47.25 51.85 20.96
CA ALA A 400 48.21 51.23 21.87
C ALA A 400 48.54 49.78 21.47
N TRP A 401 47.53 48.98 21.10
CA TRP A 401 47.70 47.62 20.62
C TRP A 401 48.47 47.57 19.30
N GLY A 402 48.10 48.42 18.34
CA GLY A 402 48.74 48.54 17.04
C GLY A 402 50.20 49.00 17.15
N THR A 403 50.50 49.99 17.99
CA THR A 403 51.87 50.44 18.28
C THR A 403 52.68 49.33 18.96
N THR A 404 52.07 48.55 19.85
CA THR A 404 52.71 47.38 20.48
C THR A 404 53.02 46.30 19.44
N CYS A 405 52.11 46.02 18.50
CA CYS A 405 52.35 45.07 17.43
C CYS A 405 53.41 45.57 16.42
N ALA A 406 53.40 46.86 16.08
CA ALA A 406 54.32 47.47 15.14
C ALA A 406 55.76 47.61 15.68
N SER A 407 55.91 47.75 17.00
CA SER A 407 57.23 47.80 17.67
C SER A 407 57.92 46.43 17.75
N HIS A 408 57.17 45.33 17.71
CA HIS A 408 57.70 43.95 17.81
C HIS A 408 57.18 43.03 16.68
N PRO A 409 57.41 43.35 15.40
CA PRO A 409 56.78 42.66 14.28
C PRO A 409 57.14 41.17 14.19
N TRP A 410 58.40 40.81 14.48
CA TRP A 410 58.86 39.41 14.41
C TRP A 410 58.24 38.52 15.49
N ILE A 411 58.05 39.04 16.71
CA ILE A 411 57.42 38.28 17.81
C ILE A 411 55.94 38.04 17.50
N VAL A 412 55.24 39.06 17.00
CA VAL A 412 53.82 38.96 16.62
C VAL A 412 53.64 37.97 15.46
N LEU A 413 54.48 38.02 14.43
CA LEU A 413 54.42 37.06 13.32
C LEU A 413 54.71 35.63 13.75
N LEU A 414 55.69 35.41 14.64
CA LEU A 414 56.03 34.08 15.15
C LEU A 414 54.89 33.51 16.02
N LEU A 415 54.33 34.30 16.93
CA LEU A 415 53.19 33.88 17.75
C LEU A 415 51.94 33.62 16.90
N GLY A 416 51.68 34.47 15.90
CA GLY A 416 50.59 34.28 14.94
C GLY A 416 50.77 33.01 14.11
N LEU A 417 51.99 32.72 13.64
CA LEU A 417 52.29 31.49 12.89
C LEU A 417 52.10 30.24 13.77
N ILE A 418 52.61 30.26 15.01
CA ILE A 418 52.41 29.17 15.97
C ILE A 418 50.92 28.96 16.24
N PHE A 419 50.16 30.04 16.42
CA PHE A 419 48.71 29.96 16.62
C PHE A 419 47.98 29.35 15.41
N ILE A 420 48.31 29.78 14.18
CA ILE A 420 47.72 29.23 12.95
C ILE A 420 48.07 27.74 12.79
N VAL A 421 49.33 27.36 13.03
CA VAL A 421 49.77 25.96 12.90
C VAL A 421 49.12 25.07 13.96
N THR A 422 49.02 25.53 15.22
CA THR A 422 48.38 24.78 16.31
C THR A 422 46.88 24.63 16.10
N MET A 423 46.17 25.68 15.66
CA MET A 423 44.75 25.58 15.26
C MET A 423 44.57 24.73 14.00
N GLY A 424 45.47 24.87 13.02
CA GLY A 424 45.45 24.12 11.77
C GLY A 424 45.67 22.62 11.95
N PHE A 425 46.43 22.20 12.98
CA PHE A 425 46.62 20.78 13.31
C PHE A 425 45.30 20.04 13.58
N GLY A 426 44.25 20.76 14.03
CA GLY A 426 42.92 20.21 14.24
C GLY A 426 42.28 19.58 12.99
N ILE A 427 42.72 19.97 11.79
CA ILE A 427 42.21 19.39 10.53
C ILE A 427 42.51 17.89 10.42
N THR A 428 43.54 17.39 11.11
CA THR A 428 43.88 15.96 11.13
C THR A 428 42.83 15.10 11.84
N PHE A 429 41.98 15.72 12.66
CA PHE A 429 40.86 15.05 13.36
C PHE A 429 39.50 15.31 12.69
N LEU A 430 39.47 15.91 11.50
CA LEU A 430 38.23 16.14 10.76
C LEU A 430 37.61 14.80 10.34
N HIS A 431 36.45 14.48 10.92
CA HIS A 431 35.63 13.35 10.49
C HIS A 431 34.43 13.84 9.69
N VAL A 432 34.36 13.46 8.41
CA VAL A 432 33.25 13.86 7.51
C VAL A 432 32.22 12.75 7.46
N THR A 433 31.03 13.01 8.00
CA THR A 433 29.89 12.09 7.89
C THR A 433 29.31 12.14 6.48
N THR A 434 29.37 11.04 5.73
CA THR A 434 28.84 10.91 4.36
C THR A 434 27.51 10.15 4.30
N ASN A 435 27.12 9.48 5.39
CA ASN A 435 25.89 8.71 5.46
C ASN A 435 24.66 9.65 5.49
N PRO A 436 23.79 9.63 4.45
CA PRO A 436 22.65 10.55 4.39
C PRO A 436 21.68 10.35 5.56
N VAL A 437 21.57 9.15 6.12
CA VAL A 437 20.66 8.92 7.25
C VAL A 437 21.18 9.61 8.52
N GLU A 438 22.49 9.68 8.72
CA GLU A 438 23.09 10.42 9.85
C GLU A 438 22.99 11.94 9.67
N LEU A 439 23.02 12.41 8.42
CA LEU A 439 22.86 13.82 8.08
C LEU A 439 21.41 14.31 8.27
N TRP A 440 20.43 13.53 7.82
CA TRP A 440 19.05 13.99 7.69
C TRP A 440 18.09 13.50 8.77
N ALA A 441 18.48 12.52 9.58
CA ALA A 441 17.68 12.07 10.71
C ALA A 441 18.41 12.38 12.03
N SER A 442 17.71 12.90 13.03
CA SER A 442 18.30 13.05 14.36
C SER A 442 18.42 11.68 15.03
N PRO A 443 19.47 11.45 15.86
CA PRO A 443 19.71 10.16 16.51
C PRO A 443 18.54 9.73 17.41
N ASN A 444 17.90 10.68 18.07
CA ASN A 444 16.78 10.43 19.00
C ASN A 444 15.40 10.61 18.34
N SER A 445 15.33 10.70 17.01
CA SER A 445 14.03 10.76 16.32
C SER A 445 13.29 9.44 16.45
N ARG A 446 11.96 9.50 16.57
CA ARG A 446 11.10 8.31 16.60
C ARG A 446 11.37 7.38 15.42
N SER A 447 11.47 7.92 14.21
CA SER A 447 11.75 7.16 12.99
C SER A 447 13.09 6.40 13.05
N ARG A 448 14.12 6.98 13.69
CA ARG A 448 15.41 6.29 13.85
C ARG A 448 15.33 5.16 14.87
N ILE A 449 14.65 5.37 15.99
CA ILE A 449 14.44 4.33 17.01
C ILE A 449 13.62 3.15 16.45
N GLU A 450 12.55 3.44 15.73
CA GLU A 450 11.72 2.41 15.07
C GLU A 450 12.53 1.61 14.04
N ARG A 451 13.37 2.29 13.26
CA ARG A 451 14.27 1.65 12.29
C ARG A 451 15.32 0.78 12.99
N GLU A 452 15.98 1.29 14.02
CA GLU A 452 17.00 0.53 14.77
C GLU A 452 16.39 -0.70 15.45
N CYS A 453 15.17 -0.57 15.97
CA CYS A 453 14.40 -1.69 16.48
C CYS A 453 14.11 -2.72 15.38
N PHE A 454 13.66 -2.28 14.20
CA PHE A 454 13.40 -3.17 13.06
C PHE A 454 14.67 -3.90 12.61
N ASP A 455 15.76 -3.16 12.37
CA ASP A 455 17.03 -3.71 11.89
C ASP A 455 17.62 -4.73 12.88
N ALA A 456 17.40 -4.56 14.18
CA ALA A 456 17.86 -5.49 15.21
C ALA A 456 17.04 -6.80 15.28
N HIS A 457 15.75 -6.76 14.96
CA HIS A 457 14.86 -7.93 15.03
C HIS A 457 14.76 -8.70 13.71
N PHE A 458 14.83 -8.00 12.58
CA PHE A 458 14.52 -8.55 11.25
C PHE A 458 15.66 -8.46 10.24
N GLU A 459 16.84 -8.01 10.70
CA GLU A 459 17.97 -7.60 9.85
C GLU A 459 17.67 -6.33 9.02
N PRO A 460 18.70 -5.60 8.56
CA PRO A 460 18.49 -4.43 7.72
C PRO A 460 17.80 -4.76 6.40
N LEU A 461 16.94 -3.85 5.95
CA LEU A 461 16.31 -3.92 4.62
C LEU A 461 17.36 -4.10 3.50
N TYR A 462 17.07 -4.99 2.56
CA TYR A 462 17.90 -5.25 1.40
C TYR A 462 18.02 -4.02 0.50
N ARG A 463 19.15 -3.90 -0.20
CA ARG A 463 19.37 -2.82 -1.18
C ARG A 463 18.72 -3.18 -2.51
N ILE A 464 17.90 -2.27 -3.05
CA ILE A 464 17.19 -2.44 -4.31
C ILE A 464 18.01 -1.78 -5.42
N GLU A 465 18.48 -2.57 -6.38
CA GLU A 465 19.09 -2.08 -7.62
C GLU A 465 18.08 -2.28 -8.77
N GLN A 466 17.45 -1.19 -9.25
CA GLN A 466 16.38 -1.25 -10.25
C GLN A 466 16.86 -0.72 -11.60
N MET A 467 16.66 -1.50 -12.67
CA MET A 467 16.88 -1.08 -14.06
C MET A 467 15.55 -1.06 -14.80
N ILE A 468 15.15 0.11 -15.30
CA ILE A 468 13.92 0.28 -16.09
C ILE A 468 14.33 0.48 -17.55
N ILE A 469 14.10 -0.53 -18.39
CA ILE A 469 14.40 -0.48 -19.82
C ILE A 469 13.10 -0.22 -20.57
N ARG A 470 13.08 0.81 -21.41
CA ARG A 470 11.97 1.13 -22.30
C ARG A 470 12.46 1.12 -23.74
N ALA A 471 11.76 0.42 -24.62
CA ALA A 471 12.05 0.48 -26.05
C ALA A 471 11.50 1.79 -26.64
N GLU A 472 12.31 2.48 -27.43
CA GLU A 472 11.88 3.64 -28.21
C GLU A 472 11.26 3.16 -29.54
N ASN A 473 10.17 3.81 -29.99
CA ASN A 473 9.46 3.55 -31.26
C ASN A 473 8.52 2.33 -31.37
N LEU A 474 8.09 1.71 -30.27
CA LEU A 474 6.91 0.83 -30.28
C LEU A 474 5.67 1.62 -29.85
N SER A 475 4.63 1.64 -30.69
CA SER A 475 3.31 2.14 -30.29
C SER A 475 2.81 1.33 -29.10
N ASN A 476 2.15 2.00 -28.13
CA ASN A 476 1.63 1.37 -26.92
C ASN A 476 0.77 0.14 -27.28
N VAL A 477 1.32 -1.06 -27.09
CA VAL A 477 0.53 -2.29 -27.12
C VAL A 477 -0.13 -2.38 -25.75
N VAL A 478 -1.43 -2.08 -25.72
CA VAL A 478 -2.30 -2.14 -24.54
C VAL A 478 -2.60 -3.59 -24.18
#